data_AF-A0A925B032-F1
#
_entry.id   AF-A0A925B032-F1
#
_cell.length_a   1.000
_cell.length_b   1.000
_cell.length_c   1.000
_cell.angle_alpha   90.00
_cell.angle_beta   90.00
_cell.angle_gamma   90.00
#
_symmetry.space_group_name_H-M   'P 1'
#
loop_
_entity.id
_entity.type
_entity.pdbx_description
1 polymer ?
#
loop_
_entity_poly.entity_id
_entity_poly.type
_entity_poly.pdbx_seq_one_letter_code
_entity_poly.pdbx_strand_id
1 'polypeptide(L)'
;AATIGGCGKHFPGHGDTDLDSHLALPKVEHELGRLRDVEWPPFRAAIDAGLDSMMTAHVIVSALDETVPATFSKKAMDTLRRELRFGGVIISDDIEMKAVAGNYSVTEMAERGLASGIDVFLSCKRYESTLELFRGIVQHVETNRFPQRELMVTDKRNITWLNRWYRAPTAYNRQTIETTEHQDLAQLVEDRYNAG
;
A
#
# COMPACT_ATOMS: atom_id res chain seq x y z
N ALA A 1 7.29 12.54 -20.90
CA ALA A 1 6.42 12.35 -19.72
C ALA A 1 6.84 11.07 -19.02
N ALA A 2 6.87 11.03 -17.69
CA ALA A 2 7.22 9.82 -16.94
C ALA A 2 6.26 8.67 -17.30
N THR A 3 6.80 7.47 -17.55
CA THR A 3 6.06 6.28 -17.98
C THR A 3 5.79 5.29 -16.85
N ILE A 4 6.20 5.62 -15.62
CA ILE A 4 6.15 4.76 -14.44
C ILE A 4 5.42 5.51 -13.32
N GLY A 5 4.43 4.86 -12.72
CA GLY A 5 3.71 5.39 -11.56
C GLY A 5 4.49 5.16 -10.26
N GLY A 6 4.57 6.20 -9.42
CA GLY A 6 5.09 6.06 -8.05
C GLY A 6 4.04 5.48 -7.11
N CYS A 7 4.49 4.82 -6.04
CA CYS A 7 3.65 4.31 -4.95
C CYS A 7 4.24 4.76 -3.61
N GLY A 8 3.48 5.53 -2.83
CA GLY A 8 3.88 5.94 -1.48
C GLY A 8 3.72 4.77 -0.54
N LYS A 9 4.72 4.51 0.32
CA LYS A 9 4.68 3.36 1.24
C LYS A 9 5.55 3.57 2.49
N HIS A 10 5.21 2.98 3.63
CA HIS A 10 4.02 2.18 3.91
C HIS A 10 3.10 2.99 4.84
N PHE A 11 1.90 3.37 4.37
CA PHE A 11 0.94 4.17 5.14
C PHE A 11 0.36 3.32 6.30
N PRO A 12 0.23 3.84 7.54
CA PRO A 12 0.33 5.24 7.98
C PRO A 12 1.71 5.71 8.45
N GLY A 13 2.74 4.90 8.24
CA GLY A 13 4.09 5.09 8.77
C GLY A 13 4.57 3.83 9.46
N HIS A 14 5.70 3.30 9.01
CA HIS A 14 6.35 2.08 9.54
C HIS A 14 7.83 2.35 9.89
N GLY A 15 8.20 3.61 10.05
CA GLY A 15 9.58 4.04 10.30
C GLY A 15 10.00 3.98 11.77
N ASP A 16 9.03 3.92 12.69
CA ASP A 16 9.24 3.95 14.14
C ASP A 16 8.66 2.69 14.79
N THR A 17 9.07 1.53 14.27
CA THR A 17 8.71 0.22 14.83
C THR A 17 9.98 -0.57 15.14
N ASP A 18 10.03 -1.16 16.32
CA ASP A 18 11.15 -2.03 16.73
C ASP A 18 11.06 -3.46 16.14
N LEU A 19 9.93 -3.80 15.50
CA LEU A 19 9.64 -5.13 14.96
C LEU A 19 9.40 -5.09 13.46
N ASP A 20 10.08 -5.99 12.74
CA ASP A 20 9.83 -6.21 11.32
C ASP A 20 8.48 -6.93 11.11
N SER A 21 7.60 -6.34 10.30
CA SER A 21 6.30 -6.91 9.91
C SER A 21 6.42 -8.24 9.15
N HIS A 22 7.59 -8.58 8.63
CA HIS A 22 7.85 -9.91 8.07
C HIS A 22 7.93 -11.01 9.14
N LEU A 23 8.11 -10.64 10.41
CA LEU A 23 8.35 -11.56 11.53
C LEU A 23 7.18 -11.61 12.53
N ALA A 24 6.59 -10.46 12.87
CA ALA A 24 5.49 -10.33 13.81
C ALA A 24 4.60 -9.12 13.45
N LEU A 25 3.42 -8.98 14.05
CA LEU A 25 2.57 -7.80 13.87
C LEU A 25 3.11 -6.63 14.71
N PRO A 26 3.69 -5.58 14.10
CA PRO A 26 4.26 -4.47 14.84
C PRO A 26 3.13 -3.58 15.39
N LYS A 27 3.43 -2.86 16.47
CA LYS A 27 2.52 -1.89 17.09
C LYS A 27 3.23 -0.55 17.25
N VAL A 28 2.55 0.52 16.85
CA VAL A 28 2.94 1.91 17.08
C VAL A 28 1.94 2.50 18.06
N GLU A 29 2.44 2.98 19.21
CA GLU A 29 1.61 3.47 20.32
C GLU A 29 1.57 5.01 20.42
N HIS A 30 1.88 5.69 19.31
CA HIS A 30 1.87 7.15 19.25
C HIS A 30 0.47 7.74 19.08
N GLU A 31 0.25 8.90 19.70
CA GLU A 31 -0.97 9.69 19.56
C GLU A 31 -1.14 10.29 18.15
N LEU A 32 -2.38 10.64 17.77
CA LEU A 32 -2.67 11.24 16.45
C LEU A 32 -1.86 12.52 16.16
N GLY A 33 -1.56 13.32 17.18
CA GLY A 33 -0.74 14.53 17.02
C GLY A 33 0.66 14.21 16.51
N ARG A 34 1.30 13.17 17.08
CA ARG A 34 2.62 12.69 16.64
C ARG A 34 2.58 12.22 15.19
N LEU A 35 1.57 11.42 14.83
CA LEU A 35 1.37 10.96 13.44
C LEU A 35 1.27 12.12 12.45
N ARG A 36 0.56 13.19 12.82
CA ARG A 36 0.44 14.39 11.99
C ARG A 36 1.76 15.14 11.85
N ASP A 37 2.62 15.13 12.86
CA ASP A 37 3.82 15.95 12.88
C ASP A 37 5.05 15.24 12.31
N VAL A 38 5.07 13.89 12.33
CA VAL A 38 6.26 13.11 11.97
C VAL A 38 5.98 12.10 10.85
N GLU A 39 5.00 11.21 11.01
CA GLU A 39 4.78 10.11 10.05
C GLU A 39 4.01 10.55 8.79
N TRP A 40 3.04 11.47 8.90
CA TRP A 40 2.17 11.91 7.80
C TRP A 40 2.69 13.04 6.89
N PRO A 41 3.60 13.94 7.29
CA PRO A 41 4.14 14.96 6.39
C PRO A 41 4.68 14.41 5.04
N PRO A 42 5.45 13.30 4.99
CA PRO A 42 5.90 12.73 3.72
C PRO A 42 4.74 12.27 2.82
N PHE A 43 3.71 11.64 3.41
CA PHE A 43 2.53 11.20 2.65
C PHE A 43 1.74 12.39 2.11
N ARG A 44 1.54 13.45 2.91
CA ARG A 44 0.89 14.69 2.45
C ARG A 44 1.65 15.33 1.28
N ALA A 45 2.97 15.48 1.42
CA ALA A 45 3.79 16.04 0.36
C ALA A 45 3.71 15.22 -0.94
N ALA A 46 3.69 13.89 -0.85
CA ALA A 46 3.55 13.03 -2.01
C ALA A 46 2.15 13.14 -2.66
N ILE A 47 1.08 13.20 -1.84
CA ILE A 47 -0.29 13.41 -2.32
C ILE A 47 -0.41 14.76 -3.04
N ASP A 48 0.13 15.83 -2.45
CA ASP A 48 0.13 17.18 -3.04
C ASP A 48 0.95 17.24 -4.35
N ALA A 49 1.99 16.41 -4.47
CA ALA A 49 2.77 16.23 -5.69
C ALA A 49 2.07 15.37 -6.77
N GLY A 50 0.87 14.85 -6.49
CA GLY A 50 0.08 14.07 -7.44
C GLY A 50 0.42 12.57 -7.47
N LEU A 51 0.87 12.01 -6.35
CA LEU A 51 1.01 10.55 -6.18
C LEU A 51 -0.35 9.86 -6.42
N ASP A 52 -0.35 8.78 -7.20
CA ASP A 52 -1.59 8.12 -7.62
C ASP A 52 -1.85 6.77 -6.97
N SER A 53 -0.87 6.20 -6.26
CA SER A 53 -1.08 4.98 -5.46
C SER A 53 -0.38 5.06 -4.10
N MET A 54 -1.01 4.42 -3.11
CA MET A 54 -0.51 4.33 -1.74
C MET A 54 -0.60 2.88 -1.27
N MET A 55 0.52 2.34 -0.78
CA MET A 55 0.58 1.03 -0.15
C MET A 55 0.40 1.16 1.36
N THR A 56 -0.46 0.34 1.94
CA THR A 56 -0.68 0.30 3.40
C THR A 56 0.42 -0.51 4.10
N ALA A 57 0.43 -0.48 5.42
CA ALA A 57 1.32 -1.27 6.27
C ALA A 57 0.51 -2.24 7.13
N HIS A 58 1.03 -3.46 7.32
CA HIS A 58 0.51 -4.41 8.31
C HIS A 58 1.05 -4.09 9.70
N VAL A 59 0.63 -2.96 10.26
CA VAL A 59 1.03 -2.44 11.57
C VAL A 59 -0.21 -1.99 12.34
N ILE A 60 -0.29 -2.32 13.63
CA ILE A 60 -1.30 -1.73 14.52
C ILE A 60 -0.84 -0.33 14.89
N VAL A 61 -1.69 0.67 14.68
CA VAL A 61 -1.42 2.04 15.13
C VAL A 61 -2.55 2.42 16.08
N SER A 62 -2.28 2.39 17.38
CA SER A 62 -3.33 2.46 18.42
C SER A 62 -4.24 3.68 18.28
N ALA A 63 -3.67 4.83 17.92
CA ALA A 63 -4.41 6.06 17.68
C ALA A 63 -5.44 5.97 16.53
N LEU A 64 -5.19 5.08 15.55
CA LEU A 64 -6.13 4.77 14.47
C LEU A 64 -7.02 3.59 14.85
N ASP A 65 -6.43 2.48 15.28
CA ASP A 65 -7.12 1.25 15.66
C ASP A 65 -6.23 0.45 16.62
N GLU A 66 -6.77 0.06 17.77
CA GLU A 66 -6.00 -0.62 18.82
C GLU A 66 -5.74 -2.10 18.51
N THR A 67 -6.50 -2.70 17.60
CA THR A 67 -6.53 -4.16 17.43
C THR A 67 -6.37 -4.62 15.99
N VAL A 68 -6.73 -3.78 15.03
CA VAL A 68 -6.71 -4.15 13.61
C VAL A 68 -5.51 -3.49 12.92
N PRO A 69 -4.70 -4.23 12.15
CA PRO A 69 -3.64 -3.65 11.35
C PRO A 69 -4.17 -2.56 10.42
N ALA A 70 -3.39 -1.52 10.16
CA ALA A 70 -3.83 -0.37 9.38
C ALA A 70 -4.40 -0.75 8.01
N THR A 71 -3.81 -1.73 7.31
CA THR A 71 -4.35 -2.30 6.06
C THR A 71 -5.85 -2.68 6.14
N PHE A 72 -6.28 -3.25 7.26
CA PHE A 72 -7.64 -3.73 7.47
C PHE A 72 -8.49 -2.80 8.33
N SER A 73 -7.94 -1.67 8.79
CA SER A 73 -8.67 -0.70 9.60
C SER A 73 -9.40 0.31 8.72
N LYS A 74 -10.73 0.31 8.80
CA LYS A 74 -11.56 1.32 8.13
C LYS A 74 -11.23 2.74 8.59
N LYS A 75 -10.87 2.93 9.87
CA LYS A 75 -10.49 4.24 10.41
C LYS A 75 -9.16 4.74 9.84
N ALA A 76 -8.19 3.85 9.66
CA ALA A 76 -6.93 4.20 8.97
C ALA A 76 -7.18 4.60 7.51
N MET A 77 -8.01 3.85 6.78
CA MET A 77 -8.33 4.17 5.39
C MET A 77 -9.17 5.44 5.26
N ASP A 78 -10.15 5.67 6.13
CA ASP A 78 -10.92 6.92 6.17
C ASP A 78 -10.02 8.12 6.46
N THR A 79 -8.99 7.96 7.30
CA THR A 79 -7.98 9.00 7.55
C THR A 79 -7.23 9.34 6.27
N LEU A 80 -6.71 8.33 5.56
CA LEU A 80 -6.04 8.54 4.27
C LEU A 80 -6.97 9.21 3.23
N ARG A 81 -8.22 8.75 3.12
CA ARG A 81 -9.20 9.26 2.15
C ARG A 81 -9.69 10.66 2.47
N ARG A 82 -9.97 10.96 3.74
CA ARG A 82 -10.71 12.17 4.16
C ARG A 82 -9.78 13.23 4.73
N GLU A 83 -8.93 12.84 5.68
CA GLU A 83 -8.02 13.77 6.35
C GLU A 83 -6.85 14.13 5.43
N LEU A 84 -6.18 13.14 4.85
CA LEU A 84 -5.09 13.37 3.90
C LEU A 84 -5.58 13.58 2.46
N ARG A 85 -6.89 13.49 2.21
CA ARG A 85 -7.55 13.76 0.92
C ARG A 85 -7.00 12.93 -0.25
N PHE A 86 -6.54 11.71 0.01
CA PHE A 86 -5.99 10.85 -1.03
C PHE A 86 -7.08 10.26 -1.94
N GLY A 87 -7.07 10.62 -3.22
CA GLY A 87 -8.03 10.15 -4.22
C GLY A 87 -7.58 8.97 -5.08
N GLY A 88 -6.31 8.55 -4.98
CA GLY A 88 -5.71 7.50 -5.82
C GLY A 88 -6.03 6.07 -5.38
N VAL A 89 -5.30 5.10 -5.92
CA VAL A 89 -5.48 3.67 -5.60
C VAL A 89 -4.82 3.32 -4.27
N ILE A 90 -5.56 2.70 -3.36
CA ILE A 90 -4.98 2.10 -2.14
C ILE A 90 -4.68 0.63 -2.41
N ILE A 91 -3.42 0.26 -2.20
CA ILE A 91 -2.89 -1.08 -2.39
C ILE A 91 -2.58 -1.67 -1.01
N SER A 92 -2.96 -2.92 -0.75
CA SER A 92 -2.48 -3.60 0.47
C SER A 92 -0.97 -3.84 0.39
N ASP A 93 -0.30 -3.96 1.54
CA ASP A 93 0.96 -4.71 1.58
C ASP A 93 0.70 -6.20 1.29
N ASP A 94 1.75 -7.00 1.10
CA ASP A 94 1.63 -8.42 0.76
C ASP A 94 0.81 -9.18 1.82
N ILE A 95 -0.34 -9.73 1.41
CA ILE A 95 -1.23 -10.49 2.29
C ILE A 95 -0.59 -11.79 2.82
N GLU A 96 0.52 -12.22 2.21
CA GLU A 96 1.28 -13.39 2.62
C GLU A 96 2.40 -13.07 3.63
N MET A 97 2.41 -11.87 4.20
CA MET A 97 3.31 -11.49 5.30
C MET A 97 2.86 -12.09 6.63
N LYS A 98 3.82 -12.51 7.46
CA LYS A 98 3.54 -13.17 8.75
C LYS A 98 2.72 -12.30 9.70
N ALA A 99 2.86 -10.97 9.64
CA ALA A 99 2.05 -10.04 10.43
C ALA A 99 0.53 -10.28 10.31
N VAL A 100 0.06 -10.76 9.16
CA VAL A 100 -1.37 -11.01 8.91
C VAL A 100 -1.68 -12.48 8.65
N ALA A 101 -0.82 -13.23 7.96
CA ALA A 101 -1.07 -14.62 7.55
C ALA A 101 -1.22 -15.60 8.72
N GLY A 102 -0.67 -15.28 9.90
CA GLY A 102 -0.88 -16.06 11.12
C GLY A 102 -2.16 -15.70 11.89
N ASN A 103 -2.78 -14.57 11.57
CA ASN A 103 -3.88 -13.97 12.34
C ASN A 103 -5.23 -14.01 11.61
N TYR A 104 -5.22 -14.08 10.27
CA TYR A 104 -6.41 -14.04 9.44
C TYR A 104 -6.33 -15.09 8.34
N SER A 105 -7.48 -15.66 7.97
CA SER A 105 -7.59 -16.44 6.73
C SER A 105 -7.53 -15.52 5.52
N VAL A 106 -7.12 -16.02 4.34
CA VAL A 106 -7.08 -15.19 3.11
C VAL A 106 -8.47 -14.69 2.74
N THR A 107 -9.50 -15.51 2.92
CA THR A 107 -10.90 -15.09 2.74
C THR A 107 -11.27 -13.95 3.68
N GLU A 108 -10.89 -14.02 4.96
CA GLU A 108 -11.13 -12.93 5.92
C GLU A 108 -10.37 -11.65 5.54
N MET A 109 -9.14 -11.76 5.03
CA MET A 109 -8.37 -10.61 4.53
C MET A 109 -9.06 -9.96 3.33
N ALA A 110 -9.63 -10.73 2.40
CA ALA A 110 -10.44 -10.19 1.31
C ALA A 110 -11.62 -9.37 1.84
N GLU A 111 -12.40 -9.93 2.76
CA GLU A 111 -13.57 -9.26 3.34
C GLU A 111 -13.18 -7.99 4.09
N ARG A 112 -12.16 -8.07 4.96
CA ARG A 112 -11.68 -6.93 5.75
C ARG A 112 -11.07 -5.84 4.88
N GLY A 113 -10.26 -6.19 3.87
CA GLY A 113 -9.63 -5.22 3.00
C GLY A 113 -10.65 -4.48 2.13
N LEU A 114 -11.66 -5.18 1.59
CA LEU A 114 -12.76 -4.53 0.88
C LEU A 114 -13.52 -3.59 1.81
N ALA A 115 -13.86 -4.05 3.01
CA ALA A 115 -14.59 -3.26 3.99
C ALA A 115 -13.79 -2.04 4.52
N SER A 116 -12.46 -2.13 4.58
CA SER A 116 -11.60 -1.01 4.98
C SER A 116 -11.46 0.03 3.87
N GLY A 117 -11.49 -0.39 2.61
CA GLY A 117 -11.39 0.49 1.43
C GLY A 117 -10.12 0.28 0.59
N ILE A 118 -9.50 -0.90 0.68
CA ILE A 118 -8.45 -1.35 -0.24
C ILE A 118 -9.04 -1.47 -1.65
N ASP A 119 -8.34 -0.90 -2.64
CA ASP A 119 -8.74 -0.99 -4.05
C ASP A 119 -8.04 -2.15 -4.78
N VAL A 120 -6.82 -2.49 -4.38
CA VAL A 120 -6.00 -3.57 -4.95
C VAL A 120 -5.31 -4.35 -3.85
N PHE A 121 -5.44 -5.67 -3.86
CA PHE A 121 -4.69 -6.53 -2.96
C PHE A 121 -3.40 -7.02 -3.60
N LEU A 122 -2.33 -7.05 -2.81
CA LEU A 122 -1.04 -7.60 -3.21
C LEU A 122 -0.85 -9.01 -2.61
N SER A 123 -0.62 -10.01 -3.47
CA SER A 123 -0.25 -11.38 -3.09
C SER A 123 0.94 -11.80 -3.95
N CYS A 124 2.10 -12.00 -3.32
CA CYS A 124 3.37 -12.08 -4.06
C CYS A 124 3.94 -13.49 -4.25
N LYS A 125 3.54 -14.48 -3.44
CA LYS A 125 4.31 -15.73 -3.29
C LYS A 125 3.56 -16.95 -3.79
N ARG A 126 2.29 -17.14 -3.40
CA ARG A 126 1.55 -18.37 -3.66
C ARG A 126 0.35 -18.12 -4.56
N TYR A 127 0.31 -18.84 -5.67
CA TYR A 127 -0.82 -18.81 -6.61
C TYR A 127 -2.13 -19.20 -5.94
N GLU A 128 -2.09 -20.15 -5.01
CA GLU A 128 -3.24 -20.60 -4.23
C GLU A 128 -3.83 -19.47 -3.37
N SER A 129 -2.96 -18.65 -2.75
CA SER A 129 -3.40 -17.48 -1.99
C SER A 129 -4.09 -16.45 -2.89
N THR A 130 -3.54 -16.19 -4.08
CA THR A 130 -4.19 -15.32 -5.08
C THR A 130 -5.56 -15.84 -5.50
N LEU A 131 -5.70 -17.15 -5.77
CA LEU A 131 -6.97 -17.75 -6.14
C LEU A 131 -8.00 -17.71 -5.00
N GLU A 132 -7.58 -17.99 -3.76
CA GLU A 132 -8.45 -17.90 -2.59
C GLU A 132 -8.93 -16.47 -2.37
N LEU A 133 -8.03 -15.50 -2.49
CA LEU A 133 -8.35 -14.07 -2.37
C LEU A 133 -9.36 -13.64 -3.44
N PHE A 134 -9.13 -14.03 -4.70
CA PHE A 134 -10.06 -13.75 -5.80
C PHE A 134 -11.44 -14.35 -5.52
N ARG A 135 -11.51 -15.61 -5.11
CA ARG A 135 -12.79 -16.29 -4.79
C ARG A 135 -13.50 -15.61 -3.61
N GLY A 136 -12.75 -15.23 -2.56
CA GLY A 136 -13.29 -14.51 -1.41
C GLY A 136 -13.90 -13.17 -1.80
N ILE A 137 -13.21 -12.39 -2.64
CA ILE A 137 -13.72 -11.12 -3.19
C ILE A 137 -15.01 -11.36 -3.99
N VAL A 138 -15.00 -12.31 -4.95
CA VAL A 138 -16.17 -12.63 -5.78
C VAL A 138 -17.35 -13.03 -4.92
N GLN A 139 -17.16 -13.96 -3.97
CA GLN A 139 -18.22 -14.41 -3.07
C GLN A 139 -18.77 -13.24 -2.24
N HIS A 140 -17.92 -12.35 -1.73
CA HIS A 140 -18.35 -11.21 -0.93
C HIS A 140 -19.20 -10.21 -1.74
N VAL A 141 -18.86 -10.01 -3.02
CA VAL A 141 -19.64 -9.18 -3.95
C VAL A 141 -20.96 -9.86 -4.34
N GLU A 142 -20.93 -11.12 -4.76
CA GLU A 142 -22.12 -11.85 -5.24
C GLU A 142 -23.16 -12.08 -4.13
N THR A 143 -22.72 -12.20 -2.88
CA THR A 143 -23.61 -12.32 -1.71
C THR A 143 -24.11 -10.97 -1.19
N ASN A 144 -23.89 -9.87 -1.93
CA ASN A 144 -24.25 -8.49 -1.55
C ASN A 144 -23.70 -8.06 -0.18
N ARG A 145 -22.57 -8.65 0.25
CA ARG A 145 -21.87 -8.25 1.48
C ARG A 145 -20.93 -7.06 1.25
N PHE A 146 -20.70 -6.69 -0.01
CA PHE A 146 -20.06 -5.45 -0.42
C PHE A 146 -21.02 -4.54 -1.21
N PRO A 147 -21.21 -3.26 -0.83
CA PRO A 147 -22.10 -2.37 -1.56
C PRO A 147 -21.64 -2.12 -3.00
N GLN A 148 -22.53 -2.32 -3.98
CA GLN A 148 -22.23 -2.11 -5.41
C GLN A 148 -21.67 -0.71 -5.72
N ARG A 149 -22.12 0.33 -5.00
CA ARG A 149 -21.58 1.69 -5.16
C ARG A 149 -20.08 1.74 -4.84
N GLU A 150 -19.63 1.04 -3.80
CA GLU A 150 -18.23 1.08 -3.35
C GLU A 150 -17.37 0.34 -4.37
N LEU A 151 -17.88 -0.77 -4.92
CA LEU A 151 -17.24 -1.49 -6.02
C LEU A 151 -17.04 -0.60 -7.25
N MET A 152 -18.07 0.15 -7.67
CA MET A 152 -17.97 1.08 -8.79
C MET A 152 -16.95 2.21 -8.53
N VAL A 153 -16.85 2.68 -7.29
CA VAL A 153 -15.88 3.71 -6.91
C VAL A 153 -14.45 3.16 -6.98
N THR A 154 -14.21 1.96 -6.46
CA THR A 154 -12.92 1.26 -6.55
C THR A 154 -12.54 0.94 -7.99
N ASP A 155 -13.47 0.41 -8.79
CA ASP A 155 -13.25 0.12 -10.22
C ASP A 155 -12.85 1.39 -10.98
N LYS A 156 -13.55 2.51 -10.76
CA LYS A 156 -13.20 3.80 -11.38
C LYS A 156 -11.78 4.24 -11.04
N ARG A 157 -11.32 4.09 -9.79
CA ARG A 157 -9.93 4.41 -9.40
C ARG A 157 -8.94 3.51 -10.13
N ASN A 158 -9.19 2.21 -10.13
CA ASN A 158 -8.32 1.21 -10.75
C ASN A 158 -8.19 1.44 -12.27
N ILE A 159 -9.31 1.65 -12.98
CA ILE A 159 -9.29 1.95 -14.42
C ILE A 159 -8.59 3.29 -14.71
N THR A 160 -8.82 4.32 -13.89
CA THR A 160 -8.13 5.62 -14.05
C THR A 160 -6.62 5.45 -13.90
N TRP A 161 -6.18 4.72 -12.88
CA TRP A 161 -4.78 4.44 -12.61
C TRP A 161 -4.13 3.59 -13.72
N LEU A 162 -4.81 2.53 -14.16
CA LEU A 162 -4.36 1.68 -15.28
C LEU A 162 -4.23 2.50 -16.57
N ASN A 163 -5.23 3.30 -16.94
CA ASN A 163 -5.17 4.12 -18.15
C ASN A 163 -4.02 5.13 -18.09
N ARG A 164 -3.73 5.68 -16.91
CA ARG A 164 -2.63 6.62 -16.73
C ARG A 164 -1.27 5.96 -16.94
N TRP A 165 -1.04 4.80 -16.35
CA TRP A 165 0.31 4.22 -16.21
C TRP A 165 0.58 2.99 -17.08
N TYR A 166 -0.42 2.19 -17.43
CA TYR A 166 -0.20 0.98 -18.22
C TYR A 166 0.29 1.32 -19.63
N ARG A 167 1.40 0.69 -20.01
CA ARG A 167 1.93 0.72 -21.38
C ARG A 167 2.28 -0.71 -21.75
N ALA A 168 1.93 -1.11 -22.97
CA ALA A 168 2.30 -2.43 -23.48
C ALA A 168 3.83 -2.57 -23.48
N PRO A 169 4.39 -3.73 -23.09
CA PRO A 169 5.83 -3.96 -23.13
C PRO A 169 6.40 -3.71 -24.52
N THR A 170 7.50 -2.97 -24.59
CA THR A 170 8.31 -2.82 -25.81
C THR A 170 9.49 -3.79 -25.79
N ALA A 171 10.25 -3.86 -26.89
CA ALA A 171 11.49 -4.62 -26.92
C ALA A 171 12.42 -4.18 -25.76
N TYR A 172 12.94 -5.16 -25.03
CA TYR A 172 13.82 -4.94 -23.90
C TYR A 172 15.17 -4.36 -24.35
N ASN A 173 15.53 -3.17 -23.87
CA ASN A 173 16.80 -2.53 -24.20
C ASN A 173 17.77 -2.56 -23.01
N ARG A 174 18.72 -3.52 -23.05
CA ARG A 174 19.76 -3.67 -22.03
C ARG A 174 20.76 -2.50 -21.97
N GLN A 175 20.86 -1.68 -23.02
CA GLN A 175 21.81 -0.56 -23.06
C GLN A 175 21.42 0.62 -22.16
N THR A 176 20.21 0.58 -21.58
CA THR A 176 19.67 1.65 -20.73
C THR A 176 19.72 1.33 -19.24
N ILE A 177 20.17 0.15 -18.87
CA ILE A 177 20.27 -0.33 -17.48
C ILE A 177 21.74 -0.45 -17.12
N GLU A 178 22.11 -0.07 -15.89
CA GLU A 178 23.50 -0.14 -15.39
C GLU A 178 24.53 0.57 -16.28
N THR A 179 24.15 1.69 -16.89
CA THR A 179 25.09 2.53 -17.65
C THR A 179 26.18 3.10 -16.75
N THR A 180 27.31 3.53 -17.33
CA THR A 180 28.37 4.22 -16.57
C THR A 180 27.83 5.43 -15.81
N GLU A 181 26.92 6.21 -16.41
CA GLU A 181 26.27 7.34 -15.73
C GLU A 181 25.49 6.91 -14.48
N HIS A 182 24.76 5.79 -14.54
CA HIS A 182 24.04 5.27 -13.37
C HIS A 182 25.00 4.80 -12.27
N GLN A 183 26.11 4.16 -12.65
CA GLN A 183 27.13 3.67 -11.72
C GLN A 183 27.88 4.83 -11.04
N ASP A 184 28.26 5.86 -11.81
CA ASP A 184 28.92 7.06 -11.30
C ASP A 184 28.01 7.82 -10.32
N LEU A 185 26.71 7.96 -10.65
CA LEU A 185 25.73 8.57 -9.75
C LEU A 185 25.55 7.75 -8.46
N ALA A 186 25.50 6.41 -8.57
CA ALA A 186 25.40 5.54 -7.40
C ALA A 186 26.63 5.70 -6.48
N GLN A 187 27.84 5.73 -7.05
CA GLN A 187 29.07 5.96 -6.28
C GLN A 187 29.07 7.34 -5.61
N LEU A 188 28.63 8.40 -6.32
CA LEU A 188 28.52 9.73 -5.75
C LEU A 188 27.57 9.79 -4.54
N VAL A 189 26.45 9.06 -4.59
CA VAL A 189 25.50 8.97 -3.47
C VAL A 189 26.14 8.23 -2.29
N GLU A 190 26.87 7.14 -2.55
CA GLU A 190 27.57 6.37 -1.53
C GLU A 190 28.69 7.18 -0.86
N ASP A 191 29.51 7.88 -1.63
CA ASP A 191 30.60 8.72 -1.12
C ASP A 191 30.08 9.81 -0.18
N ARG A 192 28.95 10.43 -0.53
CA ARG A 192 28.30 11.45 0.33
C ARG A 192 27.74 10.86 1.61
N TYR A 193 27.20 9.65 1.56
CA TYR A 193 26.70 8.95 2.74
C TYR A 193 27.84 8.62 3.71
N ASN A 194 28.98 8.15 3.19
CA ASN A 194 30.15 7.77 4.00
C ASN A 194 30.96 8.96 4.54
N ALA A 195 30.80 10.15 3.94
CA ALA A 195 31.50 11.36 4.36
C ALA A 195 30.83 12.12 5.52
N GLY A 196 29.61 11.74 5.91
CA GLY A 196 28.86 12.29 7.05
C GLY A 196 28.81 11.35 8.24
#